data_AF-A0A2N2CZ33-F1
#
_entry.id   AF-A0A2N2CZ33-F1
#
_cell.length_a   1.000
_cell.length_b   1.000
_cell.length_c   1.000
_cell.angle_alpha   90.00
_cell.angle_beta   90.00
_cell.angle_gamma   90.00
#
_symmetry.space_group_name_H-M   'P 1'
#
loop_
_entity.id
_entity.type
_entity.pdbx_description
1 polymer ?
#
loop_
_entity_poly.entity_id
_entity_poly.type
_entity_poly.pdbx_seq_one_letter_code
_entity_poly.pdbx_strand_id
1 'polypeptide(L)'
;MENILEKVEQYWDKRSEGYSEVNVAELNSYKMDVWKELINRHKPVVIGRKLKVLDIGTGPGFFAITMASCGYDVTAVDYTDAMLHKAKQNAGHYQTQINFMQMDAHQLSFEDNSFDLIITRNLTWNLERP
;
A
#
# COMPACT_ATOMS: atom_id res chain seq x y z
N MET A 1 27.50 -7.43 -10.67
CA MET A 1 26.69 -7.49 -9.44
C MET A 1 25.25 -7.32 -9.89
N GLU A 2 24.46 -8.38 -9.87
CA GLU A 2 23.00 -8.23 -10.08
C GLU A 2 22.44 -7.28 -9.04
N ASN A 3 21.66 -6.31 -9.50
CA ASN A 3 21.06 -5.27 -8.68
C ASN A 3 20.04 -5.93 -7.74
N ILE A 4 20.09 -5.63 -6.43
CA ILE A 4 19.14 -6.17 -5.45
C ILE A 4 17.70 -5.81 -5.84
N LEU A 5 17.50 -4.64 -6.46
CA LEU A 5 16.21 -4.22 -6.98
C LEU A 5 15.69 -5.14 -8.10
N GLU A 6 16.54 -5.58 -9.02
CA GLU A 6 16.16 -6.55 -10.08
C GLU A 6 15.79 -7.91 -9.48
N LYS A 7 16.47 -8.33 -8.40
CA LYS A 7 16.14 -9.57 -7.67
C LYS A 7 14.80 -9.45 -6.95
N VAL A 8 14.51 -8.32 -6.35
CA VAL A 8 13.23 -8.04 -5.68
C VAL A 8 12.09 -8.06 -6.69
N GLU A 9 12.28 -7.44 -7.86
CA GLU A 9 11.30 -7.44 -8.95
C GLU A 9 10.98 -8.85 -9.44
N GLN A 10 12.00 -9.62 -9.83
CA GLN A 10 11.81 -11.00 -10.29
C GLN A 10 11.22 -11.93 -9.22
N TYR A 11 11.53 -11.69 -7.94
CA TYR A 11 10.98 -12.46 -6.84
C TYR A 11 9.48 -12.24 -6.66
N TRP A 12 9.04 -10.98 -6.75
CA TRP A 12 7.63 -10.62 -6.57
C TRP A 12 6.79 -10.88 -7.80
N ASP A 13 7.34 -10.79 -9.01
CA ASP A 13 6.64 -11.21 -10.24
C ASP A 13 6.13 -12.66 -10.13
N LYS A 14 6.98 -13.57 -9.65
CA LYS A 14 6.63 -15.00 -9.49
C LYS A 14 5.70 -15.31 -8.33
N ARG A 15 5.60 -14.41 -7.33
CA ARG A 15 4.85 -14.63 -6.08
C ARG A 15 3.62 -13.76 -5.91
N SER A 16 3.44 -12.77 -6.78
CA SER A 16 2.34 -11.81 -6.74
C SER A 16 0.97 -12.48 -6.61
N GLU A 17 0.74 -13.60 -7.29
CA GLU A 17 -0.51 -14.34 -7.24
C GLU A 17 -0.80 -14.94 -5.86
N GLY A 18 0.10 -15.78 -5.33
CA GLY A 18 -0.10 -16.39 -4.01
C GLY A 18 -0.12 -15.37 -2.86
N TYR A 19 0.66 -14.28 -2.96
CA TYR A 19 0.59 -13.21 -1.97
C TYR A 19 -0.72 -12.42 -2.07
N SER A 20 -1.24 -12.21 -3.29
CA SER A 20 -2.55 -11.61 -3.51
C SER A 20 -3.69 -12.45 -2.94
N GLU A 21 -3.63 -13.78 -3.06
CA GLU A 21 -4.65 -14.67 -2.45
C GLU A 21 -4.72 -14.51 -0.93
N VAL A 22 -3.56 -14.49 -0.27
CA VAL A 22 -3.48 -14.22 1.18
C VAL A 22 -4.03 -12.83 1.50
N ASN A 23 -3.69 -11.82 0.71
CA ASN A 23 -4.17 -10.45 0.88
C ASN A 23 -5.70 -10.35 0.79
N VAL A 24 -6.28 -10.98 -0.24
CA VAL A 24 -7.74 -11.05 -0.45
C VAL A 24 -8.42 -11.80 0.69
N ALA A 25 -7.83 -12.90 1.17
CA ALA A 25 -8.37 -13.61 2.33
C ALA A 25 -8.33 -12.74 3.60
N GLU A 26 -7.27 -11.93 3.80
CA GLU A 26 -7.21 -10.99 4.91
C GLU A 26 -8.25 -9.86 4.78
N LEU A 27 -8.42 -9.29 3.58
CA LEU A 27 -9.45 -8.26 3.29
C LEU A 27 -10.86 -8.77 3.61
N ASN A 28 -11.14 -10.05 3.29
CA ASN A 28 -12.44 -10.67 3.54
C ASN A 28 -12.57 -11.30 4.93
N SER A 29 -11.71 -10.91 5.87
CA SER A 29 -11.73 -11.41 7.24
C SER A 29 -11.90 -10.29 8.26
N TYR A 30 -12.15 -10.65 9.51
CA TYR A 30 -12.23 -9.70 10.64
C TYR A 30 -10.96 -8.84 10.79
N LYS A 31 -9.81 -9.26 10.22
CA LYS A 31 -8.57 -8.50 10.28
C LYS A 31 -8.70 -7.12 9.63
N MET A 32 -9.51 -6.98 8.58
CA MET A 32 -9.76 -5.68 7.95
C MET A 32 -10.35 -4.69 8.97
N ASP A 33 -11.35 -5.13 9.72
CA ASP A 33 -12.00 -4.29 10.75
C ASP A 33 -11.05 -3.95 11.90
N VAL A 34 -10.25 -4.93 12.36
CA VAL A 34 -9.26 -4.70 13.43
C VAL A 34 -8.22 -3.65 13.01
N TRP A 35 -7.67 -3.77 11.80
CA TRP A 35 -6.70 -2.80 11.29
C TRP A 35 -7.33 -1.43 11.05
N LYS A 36 -8.53 -1.41 10.47
CA LYS A 36 -9.31 -0.19 10.30
C LYS A 36 -9.52 0.52 11.63
N GLU A 37 -9.96 -0.17 12.67
CA GLU A 37 -10.18 0.42 13.99
C GLU A 37 -8.87 0.93 14.59
N LEU A 38 -7.82 0.12 14.57
CA LEU A 38 -6.52 0.46 15.16
C LEU A 38 -5.92 1.72 14.53
N ILE A 39 -5.89 1.78 13.20
CA ILE A 39 -5.36 2.94 12.47
C ILE A 39 -6.26 4.16 12.73
N ASN A 40 -7.58 4.00 12.70
CA ASN A 40 -8.50 5.10 12.94
C ASN A 40 -8.43 5.69 14.35
N ARG A 41 -8.02 4.89 15.33
CA ARG A 41 -7.80 5.33 16.70
C ARG A 41 -6.56 6.21 16.85
N HIS A 42 -5.52 5.99 16.04
CA HIS A 42 -4.22 6.65 16.18
C HIS A 42 -3.90 7.68 15.08
N LYS A 43 -4.69 7.74 14.01
CA LYS A 43 -4.51 8.74 12.95
C LYS A 43 -4.61 10.18 13.50
N PRO A 44 -3.93 11.15 12.87
CA PRO A 44 -4.12 12.55 13.23
C PRO A 44 -5.54 13.03 12.90
N VAL A 45 -5.98 14.07 13.61
CA VAL A 45 -7.26 14.73 13.38
C VAL A 45 -7.09 15.80 12.31
N VAL A 46 -7.83 15.66 11.20
CA VAL A 46 -7.89 16.65 10.12
C VAL A 46 -9.35 17.09 9.96
N ILE A 47 -9.58 18.41 9.92
CA ILE A 47 -10.91 19.02 9.86
C ILE A 47 -11.09 19.70 8.50
N GLY A 48 -12.26 19.53 7.87
CA GLY A 48 -12.63 20.23 6.63
C GLY A 48 -12.08 19.62 5.34
N ARG A 49 -11.33 18.50 5.40
CA ARG A 49 -10.91 17.71 4.24
C ARG A 49 -10.70 16.24 4.58
N LYS A 50 -10.54 15.40 3.56
CA LYS A 50 -10.12 14.00 3.72
C LYS A 50 -8.68 13.94 4.25
N LEU A 51 -8.40 12.93 5.07
CA LEU A 51 -7.05 12.56 5.48
C LEU A 51 -6.29 12.06 4.25
N LYS A 52 -5.07 12.56 4.03
CA LYS A 52 -4.17 12.11 2.96
C LYS A 52 -3.27 11.01 3.49
N VAL A 53 -3.36 9.83 2.87
CA VAL A 53 -2.64 8.63 3.30
C VAL A 53 -1.68 8.18 2.21
N LEU A 54 -0.44 7.88 2.58
CA LEU A 54 0.53 7.20 1.75
C LEU A 54 0.76 5.77 2.25
N ASP A 55 0.48 4.78 1.41
CA ASP A 55 0.80 3.37 1.64
C ASP A 55 2.08 3.00 0.88
N ILE A 56 3.18 2.77 1.59
CA ILE A 56 4.49 2.47 0.99
C ILE A 56 4.73 0.95 1.00
N GLY A 57 5.02 0.38 -0.17
CA GLY A 57 5.10 -1.06 -0.36
C GLY A 57 3.72 -1.69 -0.28
N THR A 58 2.75 -1.11 -1.00
CA THR A 58 1.34 -1.47 -0.90
C THR A 58 1.07 -2.94 -1.26
N GLY A 59 1.97 -3.57 -2.03
CA GLY A 59 1.81 -4.94 -2.48
C GLY A 59 0.46 -5.13 -3.19
N PRO A 60 -0.32 -6.18 -2.85
CA PRO A 60 -1.67 -6.39 -3.41
C PRO A 60 -2.76 -5.48 -2.83
N GLY A 61 -2.42 -4.44 -2.06
CA GLY A 61 -3.33 -3.33 -1.76
C GLY A 61 -4.10 -3.40 -0.43
N PHE A 62 -3.75 -4.29 0.51
CA PHE A 62 -4.52 -4.47 1.76
C PHE A 62 -4.79 -3.13 2.49
N PHE A 63 -3.75 -2.37 2.77
CA PHE A 63 -3.89 -1.10 3.50
C PHE A 63 -4.45 0.02 2.63
N ALA A 64 -4.02 0.13 1.38
CA ALA A 64 -4.60 1.08 0.43
C ALA A 64 -6.13 0.92 0.33
N ILE A 65 -6.63 -0.30 0.17
CA ILE A 65 -8.06 -0.62 0.09
C ILE A 65 -8.76 -0.36 1.43
N THR A 66 -8.15 -0.78 2.54
CA THR A 66 -8.69 -0.55 3.89
C THR A 66 -8.87 0.95 4.16
N MET A 67 -7.89 1.79 3.80
CA MET A 67 -7.95 3.24 3.99
C MET A 67 -8.90 3.92 3.02
N ALA A 68 -8.98 3.46 1.77
CA ALA A 68 -9.98 3.94 0.82
C ALA A 68 -11.41 3.65 1.31
N SER A 69 -11.64 2.48 1.93
CA SER A 69 -12.93 2.13 2.55
C SER A 69 -13.33 3.03 3.72
N CYS A 70 -12.38 3.79 4.28
CA CYS A 70 -12.62 4.80 5.32
C CYS A 70 -12.96 6.17 4.72
N GLY A 71 -12.93 6.32 3.39
CA GLY A 71 -13.17 7.58 2.69
C GLY A 71 -11.95 8.50 2.62
N TYR A 72 -10.74 7.98 2.88
CA TYR A 72 -9.50 8.75 2.81
C TYR A 72 -9.01 8.96 1.38
N ASP A 73 -8.14 9.96 1.22
CA ASP A 73 -7.45 10.24 -0.04
C ASP A 73 -6.14 9.44 -0.03
N VAL A 74 -6.10 8.36 -0.80
CA VAL A 74 -5.05 7.33 -0.68
C VAL A 74 -4.16 7.36 -1.90
N THR A 75 -2.85 7.51 -1.65
CA THR A 75 -1.80 7.18 -2.62
C THR A 75 -1.10 5.91 -2.16
N ALA A 76 -0.90 4.97 -3.08
CA ALA A 76 -0.33 3.66 -2.81
C ALA A 76 0.83 3.42 -3.77
N VAL A 77 2.01 3.13 -3.21
CA VAL A 77 3.23 2.93 -3.99
C VAL A 77 3.81 1.55 -3.77
N ASP A 78 4.32 0.97 -4.85
CA ASP A 78 5.09 -0.27 -4.82
C ASP A 78 6.18 -0.20 -5.88
N TYR A 79 7.25 -0.97 -5.71
CA TYR A 79 8.35 -1.00 -6.67
C TYR A 79 7.98 -1.77 -7.94
N THR A 80 7.09 -2.76 -7.83
CA THR A 80 6.79 -3.69 -8.92
C THR A 80 5.43 -3.45 -9.56
N ASP A 81 5.38 -3.40 -10.89
CA ASP A 81 4.12 -3.26 -11.63
C ASP A 81 3.18 -4.46 -11.40
N ALA A 82 3.72 -5.67 -11.22
CA ALA A 82 2.93 -6.85 -10.93
C ALA A 82 2.10 -6.69 -9.64
N MET A 83 2.70 -6.14 -8.58
CA MET A 83 1.98 -5.87 -7.34
C MET A 83 0.91 -4.80 -7.52
N LEU A 84 1.24 -3.69 -8.19
CA LEU A 84 0.26 -2.63 -8.47
C LEU A 84 -0.90 -3.13 -9.33
N HIS A 85 -0.65 -4.05 -10.27
CA HIS A 85 -1.70 -4.67 -11.05
C HIS A 85 -2.65 -5.49 -10.16
N LYS A 86 -2.11 -6.33 -9.26
CA LYS A 86 -2.91 -7.07 -8.28
C LYS A 86 -3.67 -6.14 -7.34
N ALA A 87 -3.03 -5.07 -6.86
CA ALA A 87 -3.67 -4.08 -6.00
C ALA A 87 -4.87 -3.42 -6.67
N LYS A 88 -4.74 -3.01 -7.94
CA LYS A 88 -5.84 -2.46 -8.73
C LYS A 88 -6.99 -3.45 -8.89
N GLN A 89 -6.68 -4.71 -9.21
CA GLN A 89 -7.69 -5.78 -9.32
C GLN A 89 -8.43 -6.01 -8.00
N ASN A 90 -7.69 -6.14 -6.90
CA ASN A 90 -8.25 -6.39 -5.57
C ASN A 90 -9.07 -5.19 -5.06
N ALA A 91 -8.73 -3.97 -5.47
CA ALA A 91 -9.43 -2.77 -5.04
C ALA A 91 -10.87 -2.69 -5.55
N GLY A 92 -11.22 -3.37 -6.65
CA GLY A 92 -12.59 -3.40 -7.16
C GLY A 92 -13.19 -2.00 -7.32
N HIS A 93 -14.31 -1.71 -6.66
CA HIS A 93 -14.95 -0.38 -6.71
C HIS A 93 -14.16 0.74 -6.00
N TYR A 94 -13.13 0.42 -5.22
CA TYR A 94 -12.19 1.40 -4.66
C TYR A 94 -11.05 1.76 -5.61
N GLN A 95 -10.89 1.05 -6.74
CA GLN A 95 -9.76 1.26 -7.64
C GLN A 95 -9.63 2.72 -8.12
N THR A 96 -10.75 3.39 -8.39
CA THR A 96 -10.77 4.80 -8.83
C THR A 96 -10.61 5.80 -7.69
N GLN A 97 -10.57 5.34 -6.45
CA GLN A 97 -10.41 6.15 -5.23
C GLN A 97 -8.97 6.09 -4.69
N ILE A 98 -8.10 5.28 -5.29
CA ILE A 98 -6.71 5.09 -4.88
C ILE A 98 -5.80 5.49 -6.04
N ASN A 99 -4.81 6.35 -5.74
CA ASN A 99 -3.77 6.71 -6.68
C ASN A 99 -2.60 5.71 -6.58
N PHE A 100 -2.49 4.80 -7.54
CA PHE A 100 -1.42 3.79 -7.58
C PHE A 100 -0.22 4.28 -8.41
N MET A 101 0.98 4.28 -7.82
CA MET A 101 2.20 4.74 -8.50
C MET A 101 3.36 3.77 -8.30
N GLN A 102 4.11 3.49 -9.36
CA GLN A 102 5.35 2.73 -9.25
C GLN A 102 6.47 3.63 -8.74
N MET A 103 7.04 3.31 -7.58
CA MET A 103 8.16 4.07 -6.98
C MET A 103 9.07 3.16 -6.15
N ASP A 104 10.35 3.49 -6.10
CA ASP A 104 11.27 2.96 -5.10
C ASP A 104 11.03 3.66 -3.76
N ALA A 105 10.85 2.88 -2.69
CA ALA A 105 10.68 3.40 -1.34
C ALA A 105 11.89 4.24 -0.86
N HIS A 106 13.09 4.02 -1.42
CA HIS A 106 14.26 4.84 -1.13
C HIS A 106 14.29 6.17 -1.92
N GLN A 107 13.44 6.31 -2.95
CA GLN A 107 13.41 7.48 -3.83
C GLN A 107 11.96 7.85 -4.20
N LEU A 108 11.24 8.35 -3.21
CA LEU A 108 9.89 8.88 -3.41
C LEU A 108 9.94 10.29 -4.02
N SER A 109 9.09 10.55 -5.01
CA SER A 109 9.03 11.84 -5.72
C SER A 109 7.92 12.76 -5.21
N PHE A 110 7.62 12.70 -3.92
CA PHE A 110 6.59 13.53 -3.30
C PHE A 110 7.20 14.78 -2.66
N GLU A 111 6.43 15.86 -2.64
CA GLU A 111 6.79 17.06 -1.88
C GLU A 111 6.76 16.77 -0.36
N ASP A 112 7.62 17.45 0.39
CA ASP A 112 7.61 17.38 1.85
C ASP A 112 6.25 17.78 2.42
N ASN A 113 5.85 17.12 3.51
CA ASN A 113 4.57 17.39 4.22
C ASN A 113 3.31 17.26 3.35
N SER A 114 3.34 16.42 2.31
CA SER A 114 2.22 16.17 1.40
C SER A 114 1.16 15.19 1.93
N PHE A 115 1.52 14.36 2.93
CA PHE A 115 0.65 13.35 3.52
C PHE A 115 0.49 13.57 5.03
N ASP A 116 -0.69 13.23 5.56
CA ASP A 116 -0.98 13.30 7.00
C ASP A 116 -0.62 12.00 7.73
N LEU A 117 -0.69 10.88 7.01
CA LEU A 117 -0.46 9.54 7.56
C LEU A 117 0.34 8.72 6.54
N ILE A 118 1.44 8.13 7.00
CA ILE A 118 2.20 7.13 6.25
C ILE A 118 1.97 5.77 6.92
N ILE A 119 1.65 4.77 6.12
CA ILE A 119 1.50 3.38 6.55
C ILE A 119 2.35 2.47 5.68
N THR A 120 2.86 1.41 6.28
CA THR A 120 3.59 0.36 5.57
C THR A 120 3.48 -0.94 6.38
N ARG A 121 3.50 -2.09 5.70
CA ARG A 121 3.51 -3.41 6.32
C ARG A 121 4.32 -4.39 5.50
N ASN A 122 5.16 -5.16 6.20
CA ASN A 122 6.00 -6.20 5.60
C ASN A 122 6.92 -5.69 4.47
N LEU A 123 7.36 -4.43 4.54
CA LEU A 123 8.28 -3.83 3.56
C LEU A 123 9.72 -3.74 4.08
N THR A 124 9.92 -3.24 5.30
CA THR A 124 11.23 -2.78 5.80
C THR A 124 12.33 -3.84 5.78
N TRP A 125 11.99 -5.12 5.96
CA TRP A 125 12.94 -6.23 5.88
C TRP A 125 13.52 -6.47 4.46
N ASN A 126 12.89 -5.88 3.44
CA ASN A 126 13.26 -6.00 2.04
C ASN A 126 13.95 -4.72 1.51
N LEU A 127 14.21 -3.72 2.37
CA LEU A 127 14.91 -2.50 2.02
C LEU A 127 16.41 -2.65 2.33
N GLU A 128 17.27 -2.16 1.45
CA GLU A 128 18.71 -2.15 1.69
C GLU A 128 19.10 -1.22 2.84
N ARG A 129 18.36 -0.11 3.00
CA ARG A 129 18.58 0.93 4.00
C ARG A 129 17.24 1.33 4.63
N PRO A 130 16.71 0.49 5.54
CA PRO A 130 15.40 0.68 6.16
C PRO A 130 15.36 1.86 7.14
#